data_AF-A0A1V4AU82-F1
#
_entry.id   AF-A0A1V4AU82-F1
#
_cell.length_a   1.000
_cell.length_b   1.000
_cell.length_c   1.000
_cell.angle_alpha   90.00
_cell.angle_beta   90.00
_cell.angle_gamma   90.00
#
_symmetry.space_group_name_H-M   'P 1'
#
loop_
_entity.id
_entity.type
_entity.pdbx_description
1 polymer ?
#
loop_
_entity_poly.entity_id
_entity_poly.type
_entity_poly.pdbx_seq_one_letter_code
_entity_poly.pdbx_strand_id
1 'polypeptide(L)' 'MREKLISDEGRRKYFMRQYIIEPVFGHLKFNVGYRNFLLRGREKVRAEFKLMCIGWNLKKMLKLGIRLATV' A
#
# COMPACT_ATOMS: atom_id res chain seq x y z
N MET A 1 20.21 -3.00 -1.74
CA MET A 1 19.17 -2.24 -0.99
C MET A 1 19.77 -1.51 0.22
N ARG A 2 20.58 -2.18 1.05
CA ARG A 2 21.26 -1.58 2.21
C ARG A 2 22.04 -0.31 1.87
N GLU A 3 22.90 -0.36 0.86
CA GLU A 3 23.70 0.81 0.43
C GLU A 3 22.82 2.02 0.05
N LYS A 4 21.70 1.79 -0.66
CA LYS A 4 20.74 2.84 -1.04
C LYS A 4 19.95 3.42 0.13
N LEU A 5 19.88 2.75 1.27
CA LEU A 5 19.21 3.24 2.47
C LEU A 5 20.17 3.97 3.42
N ILE A 6 21.48 3.73 3.27
CA ILE A 6 22.52 4.32 4.12
C ILE A 6 22.91 5.71 3.63
N SER A 7 22.84 5.97 2.32
CA SER A 7 23.10 7.31 1.78
C SER A 7 22.13 8.35 2.34
N ASP A 8 22.58 9.60 2.48
CA ASP A 8 21.75 10.69 3.03
C ASP A 8 20.51 10.96 2.18
N GLU A 9 20.66 10.89 0.86
CA GLU A 9 19.54 10.96 -0.08
C GLU A 9 18.54 9.81 0.14
N GLY A 10 19.05 8.60 0.35
CA GLY A 10 18.27 7.40 0.64
C GLY A 10 17.48 7.52 1.93
N ARG A 11 18.14 7.96 3.01
CA ARG A 11 17.50 8.21 4.31
C ARG A 11 16.39 9.24 4.22
N ARG A 12 16.65 10.38 3.56
CA ARG A 12 15.65 11.45 3.39
C ARG A 12 14.44 10.97 2.59
N LYS A 13 14.66 10.24 1.48
CA LYS A 13 13.57 9.66 0.69
C LYS A 13 12.78 8.61 1.47
N TYR A 14 13.46 7.77 2.25
CA TYR A 14 12.80 6.75 3.08
C TYR A 14 11.93 7.38 4.16
N PHE A 15 12.44 8.40 4.86
CA PHE A 15 11.69 9.16 5.85
C PHE A 15 10.42 9.77 5.25
N MET A 16 10.51 10.39 4.07
CA MET A 16 9.34 10.97 3.40
C MET A 16 8.28 9.94 3.01
N ARG A 17 8.69 8.69 2.72
CA ARG A 17 7.74 7.62 2.40
C ARG A 17 6.92 7.18 3.61
N GLN A 18 7.44 7.32 4.83
CA GLN A 18 6.70 6.98 6.04
C GLN A 18 5.37 7.77 6.09
N TYR A 19 5.41 9.08 5.86
CA TYR A 19 4.20 9.91 5.84
C TYR A 19 3.14 9.46 4.84
N ILE A 20 3.55 8.87 3.70
CA ILE A 20 2.63 8.42 2.66
C ILE A 20 2.06 7.04 3.01
N ILE A 21 2.87 6.15 3.58
CA ILE A 21 2.50 4.75 3.75
C ILE A 21 1.79 4.47 5.08
N GLU A 22 2.15 5.15 6.16
CA GLU A 22 1.50 5.02 7.47
C GLU A 22 -0.03 5.25 7.42
N PRO A 23 -0.56 6.30 6.77
CA PRO A 23 -2.01 6.49 6.69
C PRO A 23 -2.71 5.39 5.88
N VAL A 24 -2.04 4.81 4.87
CA VAL A 24 -2.60 3.69 4.10
C VAL A 24 -2.69 2.45 4.98
N PHE A 25 -1.64 2.11 5.72
CA PHE A 25 -1.68 0.99 6.66
C PHE A 25 -2.68 1.21 7.80
N GLY A 26 -2.77 2.43 8.32
CA GLY A 26 -3.79 2.81 9.31
C GLY A 26 -5.20 2.59 8.78
N HIS A 27 -5.49 3.06 7.56
CA HIS A 27 -6.80 2.85 6.93
C HIS A 27 -7.12 1.37 6.75
N LEU A 28 -6.18 0.59 6.20
CA LEU A 28 -6.39 -0.84 5.95
C LEU A 28 -6.66 -1.62 7.25
N LYS A 29 -5.91 -1.33 8.32
CA LYS A 29 -6.01 -2.07 9.58
C LYS A 29 -7.19 -1.63 10.45
N PHE A 30 -7.47 -0.34 10.54
CA PHE A 30 -8.48 0.20 11.46
C PHE A 30 -9.82 0.44 10.78
N ASN A 31 -9.84 1.05 9.60
CA ASN A 31 -11.11 1.42 8.95
C ASN A 31 -11.68 0.28 8.10
N VAL A 32 -10.81 -0.51 7.47
CA VAL A 32 -11.24 -1.66 6.65
C VAL A 32 -11.21 -2.98 7.45
N GLY A 33 -10.44 -3.04 8.54
CA GLY A 33 -10.39 -4.21 9.44
C GLY A 33 -9.41 -5.31 9.02
N TYR A 34 -8.53 -5.08 8.05
CA TYR A 34 -7.51 -6.04 7.63
C TYR A 34 -6.37 -6.12 8.65
N ARG A 35 -6.58 -6.91 9.71
CA ARG A 35 -5.58 -7.14 10.77
C ARG A 35 -4.79 -8.43 10.59
N ASN A 36 -5.40 -9.44 9.97
CA ASN A 36 -4.82 -10.77 9.78
C ASN A 36 -4.92 -11.18 8.31
N PHE A 37 -3.94 -11.95 7.85
CA PHE A 37 -4.03 -12.64 6.57
C PHE A 37 -4.83 -13.92 6.72
N LEU A 38 -5.71 -14.19 5.77
CA LEU A 38 -6.50 -15.41 5.69
C LEU A 38 -5.65 -16.58 5.16
N LEU A 39 -4.77 -16.29 4.19
CA LEU A 39 -3.93 -17.31 3.58
C LEU A 39 -2.64 -17.53 4.37
N ARG A 40 -2.00 -18.68 4.13
CA ARG A 40 -0.70 -19.07 4.69
C ARG A 40 0.29 -19.38 3.57
N GLY A 41 1.56 -19.14 3.85
CA GLY A 41 2.64 -19.24 2.86
C GLY A 41 2.88 -17.93 2.11
N ARG A 42 4.15 -17.61 1.87
CA ARG A 42 4.60 -16.29 1.37
C ARG A 42 3.96 -15.89 0.04
N GLU A 43 3.79 -16.86 -0.86
CA GLU A 43 3.21 -16.61 -2.18
C GLU A 43 1.73 -16.21 -2.09
N LYS A 44 0.94 -17.00 -1.35
CA LYS A 44 -0.50 -16.77 -1.18
C LYS A 44 -0.78 -15.47 -0.42
N VAL A 45 -0.03 -15.21 0.66
CA VAL A 45 -0.10 -13.95 1.41
C VAL A 45 0.25 -12.75 0.52
N ARG A 46 1.22 -12.89 -0.39
CA ARG A 46 1.56 -11.82 -1.35
C ARG A 46 0.41 -11.56 -2.32
N ALA A 47 -0.30 -12.59 -2.77
CA ALA A 47 -1.48 -12.42 -3.62
C ALA A 47 -2.61 -11.70 -2.87
N GLU A 48 -2.90 -12.11 -1.63
CA GLU A 48 -3.90 -11.48 -0.76
C GLU A 48 -3.57 -9.98 -0.52
N PHE A 49 -2.30 -9.68 -0.20
CA PHE A 49 -1.86 -8.30 -0.02
C PHE A 49 -2.00 -7.46 -1.31
N LYS A 50 -1.71 -8.03 -2.49
CA LYS A 50 -1.91 -7.34 -3.77
C LYS A 50 -3.38 -7.02 -4.00
N LEU A 51 -4.29 -7.96 -3.74
CA LEU A 51 -5.73 -7.74 -3.89
C LEU A 51 -6.23 -6.61 -2.99
N MET A 52 -5.78 -6.59 -1.73
CA MET A 52 -6.08 -5.50 -0.81
C MET A 52 -5.61 -4.13 -1.35
N CYS A 53 -4.38 -4.05 -1.88
CA CYS A 53 -3.85 -2.81 -2.48
C CYS A 53 -4.64 -2.38 -3.73
N ILE A 54 -5.07 -3.33 -4.58
CA ILE A 54 -5.92 -3.05 -5.74
C ILE A 54 -7.24 -2.44 -5.29
N GLY A 55 -7.91 -3.05 -4.31
CA GLY A 55 -9.17 -2.52 -3.76
C GLY A 55 -9.03 -1.10 -3.21
N TRP A 56 -7.95 -0.81 -2.48
CA TRP A 56 -7.66 0.54 -2.01
C TRP A 56 -7.45 1.55 -3.14
N ASN A 57 -6.68 1.18 -4.16
CA ASN A 57 -6.44 2.05 -5.31
C ASN A 57 -7.73 2.35 -6.09
N LEU A 58 -8.58 1.32 -6.32
CA LEU A 58 -9.88 1.50 -6.94
C LEU A 58 -10.76 2.47 -6.14
N LYS A 59 -10.83 2.30 -4.81
CA LYS A 59 -11.56 3.22 -3.94
C LYS A 59 -11.07 4.66 -4.06
N LYS A 60 -9.74 4.87 -4.17
CA LYS A 60 -9.17 6.20 -4.40
C LYS A 60 -9.54 6.76 -5.77
N MET A 61 -9.46 5.96 -6.83
CA MET A 61 -9.81 6.39 -8.19
C MET A 61 -11.27 6.82 -8.27
N LEU A 62 -12.19 6.04 -7.67
CA LEU A 62 -13.61 6.39 -7.57
C LEU A 62 -13.82 7.70 -6.81
N LYS A 63 -13.14 7.89 -5.66
CA LYS A 63 -13.23 9.13 -4.89
C LYS A 63 -12.70 10.35 -5.65
N LEU A 64 -11.67 10.17 -6.47
CA LEU A 64 -11.10 11.23 -7.31
C LEU A 64 -11.92 11.52 -8.58
N GLY A 65 -13.01 10.78 -8.80
CA GLY A 65 -13.87 10.98 -9.98
C GLY A 65 -13.18 10.62 -11.30
N ILE A 66 -12.14 9.79 -11.25
CA ILE A 66 -11.46 9.33 -12.47
C ILE A 66 -12.44 8.41 -13.20
N ARG A 67 -13.08 8.94 -14.25
CA ARG A 67 -13.82 8.13 -15.21
C ARG A 67 -12.78 7.29 -15.94
N LEU A 68 -12.90 5.97 -15.83
CA LEU A 68 -12.19 5.07 -16.74
C LEU A 68 -12.58 5.53 -18.16
N ALA A 69 -11.59 5.84 -18.98
CA ALA A 69 -11.83 6.07 -20.40
C ALA A 69 -12.42 4.77 -20.94
N THR A 70 -13.74 4.77 -21.13
CA THR A 70 -14.44 3.66 -21.75
C THR A 70 -13.90 3.55 -23.17
N VAL A 71 -13.33 2.39 -23.50
CA VAL A 71 -13.00 2.02 -24.89
C VAL A 71 -14.28 1.84 -25.67
#